data_AF-A0A0J1EZN3-F1
#
_entry.id   AF-A0A0J1EZN3-F1
#
_cell.length_a   1.000
_cell.length_b   1.000
_cell.length_c   1.000
_cell.angle_alpha   90.00
_cell.angle_beta   90.00
_cell.angle_gamma   90.00
#
_symmetry.space_group_name_H-M   'P 1'
#
loop_
_entity.id
_entity.type
_entity.pdbx_description
1 polymer ?
#
loop_
_entity_poly.entity_id
_entity_poly.type
_entity_poly.pdbx_seq_one_letter_code
_entity_poly.pdbx_strand_id
1 'polypeptide(L)'
;MGDANRERSAQILADKINLLLDTLRTEAGESYDFTTIQQGLKDRGVAISRTKWHYLKTADIRVRPDEKLLRALGEVFGVDPRYLVQEDGPLPQQVEQELHTVRALRRAEVRNFAARALGQIDPEGLQAILEVIEKDQHER
;
A
#
# COMPACT_ATOMS: atom_id res chain seq x y z
N MET A 1 -0.89 -28.09 -0.11
CA MET A 1 -0.49 -27.04 -1.07
C MET A 1 -1.61 -26.02 -1.36
N GLY A 2 -2.87 -26.45 -1.53
CA GLY A 2 -3.99 -25.52 -1.78
C GLY A 2 -4.40 -24.59 -0.62
N ASP A 3 -4.21 -25.02 0.63
CA ASP A 3 -4.56 -24.19 1.81
C ASP A 3 -3.53 -23.08 2.07
N ALA A 4 -2.24 -23.41 1.99
CA ALA A 4 -1.16 -22.42 2.13
C ALA A 4 -1.25 -21.29 1.09
N ASN A 5 -1.63 -21.61 -0.17
CA ASN A 5 -1.82 -20.56 -1.17
C ASN A 5 -3.04 -19.68 -0.86
N ARG A 6 -4.13 -20.27 -0.35
CA ARG A 6 -5.32 -19.53 0.07
C ARG A 6 -5.06 -18.62 1.26
N GLU A 7 -4.32 -19.10 2.25
CA GLU A 7 -3.87 -18.31 3.40
C GLU A 7 -3.04 -17.11 2.94
N ARG A 8 -2.08 -17.34 2.03
CA ARG A 8 -1.28 -16.26 1.45
C ARG A 8 -2.14 -15.24 0.71
N SER A 9 -3.02 -15.68 -0.18
CA SER A 9 -3.89 -14.76 -0.93
C SER A 9 -4.84 -13.98 -0.01
N ALA A 10 -5.38 -14.62 1.03
CA ALA A 10 -6.22 -13.96 2.03
C ALA A 10 -5.43 -12.92 2.83
N GLN A 11 -4.19 -13.22 3.20
CA GLN A 11 -3.31 -12.28 3.89
C GLN A 11 -2.99 -11.06 3.03
N ILE A 12 -2.58 -11.28 1.77
CA ILE A 12 -2.30 -10.18 0.83
C ILE A 12 -3.53 -9.28 0.68
N LEU A 13 -4.72 -9.86 0.53
CA LEU A 13 -5.94 -9.07 0.41
C LEU A 13 -6.23 -8.26 1.68
N ALA A 14 -6.10 -8.87 2.85
CA ALA A 14 -6.30 -8.19 4.13
C ALA A 14 -5.34 -6.99 4.28
N ASP A 15 -4.06 -7.20 3.99
CA ASP A 15 -3.03 -6.16 4.05
C ASP A 15 -3.35 -5.01 3.09
N LYS A 16 -3.76 -5.32 1.85
CA LYS A 16 -4.17 -4.32 0.87
C LYS A 16 -5.37 -3.51 1.35
N ILE A 17 -6.40 -4.16 1.90
CA ILE A 17 -7.59 -3.47 2.43
C ILE A 17 -7.21 -2.57 3.60
N ASN A 18 -6.41 -3.06 4.55
CA ASN A 18 -6.01 -2.28 5.72
C ASN A 18 -5.14 -1.09 5.32
N LEU A 19 -4.24 -1.24 4.34
CA LEU A 19 -3.47 -0.13 3.79
C LEU A 19 -4.37 0.98 3.21
N LEU A 20 -5.43 0.61 2.47
CA LEU A 20 -6.39 1.59 1.96
C LEU A 20 -7.13 2.30 3.10
N LEU A 21 -7.52 1.58 4.16
CA LEU A 21 -8.21 2.18 5.31
C LEU A 21 -7.32 3.16 6.09
N ASP A 22 -6.03 2.85 6.19
CA ASP A 22 -5.07 3.68 6.93
C ASP A 22 -4.67 4.93 6.13
N THR A 23 -4.46 4.79 4.81
CA THR A 23 -3.99 5.86 3.94
C THR A 23 -5.12 6.74 3.39
N LEU A 24 -6.23 6.15 2.95
CA LEU A 24 -7.27 6.89 2.23
C LEU A 24 -8.29 7.54 3.16
N ARG A 25 -8.89 8.61 2.66
CA ARG A 25 -10.01 9.33 3.30
C ARG A 25 -11.16 9.40 2.32
N THR A 26 -12.37 9.50 2.84
CA THR A 26 -13.58 9.72 2.04
C THR A 26 -13.51 11.09 1.35
N GLU A 27 -14.45 11.36 0.43
CA GLU A 27 -14.59 12.68 -0.19
C GLU A 27 -14.84 13.79 0.85
N ALA A 28 -15.43 13.45 2.00
CA ALA A 28 -15.63 14.35 3.13
C ALA A 28 -14.39 14.51 4.03
N GLY A 29 -13.29 13.82 3.73
CA GLY A 29 -12.04 13.84 4.50
C GLY A 29 -12.03 12.92 5.73
N GLU A 30 -13.05 12.09 5.91
CA GLU A 30 -13.19 11.18 7.05
C GLU A 30 -12.52 9.83 6.79
N SER A 31 -12.19 9.09 7.86
CA SER A 31 -11.75 7.69 7.72
C SER A 31 -12.91 6.81 7.24
N TYR A 32 -12.60 5.80 6.43
CA TYR A 32 -13.59 4.80 6.01
C TYR A 32 -14.00 3.92 7.20
N ASP A 33 -15.28 3.99 7.59
CA ASP A 33 -15.88 3.09 8.55
C ASP A 33 -16.72 2.00 7.85
N PHE A 34 -17.28 1.06 8.62
CA PHE A 34 -18.11 0.00 8.04
C PHE A 34 -19.37 0.55 7.36
N THR A 35 -19.95 1.63 7.89
CA THR A 35 -21.21 2.20 7.40
C THR A 35 -21.00 2.79 6.00
N THR A 36 -19.93 3.56 5.81
CA THR A 36 -19.55 4.14 4.54
C THR A 36 -19.22 3.05 3.51
N ILE A 37 -18.44 2.03 3.90
CA ILE A 37 -18.13 0.90 3.01
C ILE A 37 -19.40 0.16 2.60
N GLN A 38 -20.28 -0.14 3.56
CA GLN A 38 -21.52 -0.85 3.30
C GLN A 38 -22.43 -0.07 2.35
N GLN A 39 -22.59 1.24 2.56
CA GLN A 39 -23.42 2.07 1.71
C GLN A 39 -22.82 2.18 0.29
N GLY A 40 -21.51 2.45 0.18
CA GLY A 40 -20.85 2.56 -1.12
C GLY A 40 -20.90 1.26 -1.96
N LEU A 41 -20.85 0.10 -1.31
CA LEU A 41 -21.06 -1.19 -1.97
C LEU A 41 -22.52 -1.40 -2.38
N LYS A 42 -23.47 -1.01 -1.52
CA LYS A 42 -24.90 -1.12 -1.80
C LYS A 42 -25.30 -0.30 -3.02
N ASP A 43 -24.75 0.90 -3.17
CA ASP A 43 -24.98 1.78 -4.32
C ASP A 43 -24.47 1.16 -5.64
N ARG A 44 -23.53 0.19 -5.55
CA ARG A 44 -23.00 -0.61 -6.66
C ARG A 44 -23.66 -1.98 -6.80
N GLY A 45 -24.77 -2.22 -6.08
CA GLY A 45 -25.50 -3.49 -6.13
C GLY A 45 -24.74 -4.68 -5.53
N VAL A 46 -23.88 -4.41 -4.54
CA VAL A 46 -23.15 -5.42 -3.76
C VAL A 46 -23.50 -5.27 -2.28
N ALA A 47 -23.92 -6.37 -1.65
CA ALA A 47 -24.18 -6.41 -0.22
C ALA A 47 -23.01 -7.05 0.53
N ILE A 48 -22.67 -6.52 1.70
CA ILE A 48 -21.70 -7.11 2.62
C ILE A 48 -22.21 -7.06 4.06
N SER A 49 -21.99 -8.16 4.79
CA SER A 49 -22.26 -8.21 6.23
C SER A 49 -21.05 -7.74 7.03
N ARG A 50 -21.28 -7.27 8.27
CA ARG A 50 -20.20 -6.86 9.18
C ARG A 50 -19.22 -7.99 9.47
N THR A 51 -19.72 -9.23 9.58
CA THR A 51 -18.89 -10.43 9.76
C THR A 51 -18.02 -10.71 8.55
N LYS A 52 -18.58 -10.67 7.33
CA LYS A 52 -17.79 -10.89 6.09
C LYS A 52 -16.72 -9.81 5.95
N TRP A 53 -17.06 -8.55 6.25
CA TRP A 53 -16.10 -7.44 6.27
C TRP A 53 -14.95 -7.66 7.27
N HIS A 54 -15.28 -8.06 8.51
CA HIS A 54 -14.27 -8.39 9.52
C HIS A 54 -13.32 -9.48 9.02
N TYR A 55 -13.87 -10.57 8.47
CA TYR A 55 -13.08 -11.69 7.94
C TYR A 55 -12.17 -11.30 6.77
N LEU A 56 -12.61 -10.39 5.89
CA LEU A 56 -11.73 -9.85 4.84
C LEU A 56 -10.54 -9.09 5.43
N LYS A 57 -10.76 -8.32 6.50
CA LYS A 57 -9.70 -7.54 7.16
C LYS A 57 -8.73 -8.38 8.00
N THR A 58 -9.15 -9.56 8.43
CA THR A 58 -8.35 -10.47 9.28
C THR A 58 -7.84 -11.70 8.53
N ALA A 59 -7.87 -11.69 7.20
CA ALA A 59 -7.42 -12.78 6.35
C ALA A 59 -8.08 -14.15 6.65
N ASP A 60 -9.34 -14.16 7.08
CA ASP A 60 -10.02 -15.41 7.42
C ASP A 60 -10.39 -16.20 6.15
N ILE A 61 -9.71 -17.32 5.96
CA ILE A 61 -9.82 -18.18 4.77
C ILE A 61 -11.21 -18.81 4.55
N ARG A 62 -12.11 -18.73 5.55
CA ARG A 62 -13.51 -19.16 5.40
C ARG A 62 -14.29 -18.24 4.46
N VAL A 63 -13.83 -16.99 4.28
CA VAL A 63 -14.42 -16.05 3.33
C VAL A 63 -13.62 -16.07 2.03
N ARG A 64 -14.31 -16.41 0.94
CA ARG A 64 -13.82 -16.19 -0.40
C ARG A 64 -14.58 -15.01 -1.01
N PRO A 65 -13.96 -13.82 -1.13
CA PRO A 65 -14.57 -12.73 -1.87
C PRO A 65 -14.64 -13.11 -3.35
N ASP A 66 -15.75 -12.77 -3.99
CA ASP A 66 -15.86 -12.86 -5.44
C ASP A 66 -15.28 -11.59 -6.08
N GLU A 67 -14.98 -11.67 -7.37
CA GLU A 67 -14.40 -10.56 -8.11
C GLU A 67 -15.32 -9.34 -8.14
N LYS A 68 -16.65 -9.55 -8.17
CA LYS A 68 -17.63 -8.46 -8.14
C LYS A 68 -17.47 -7.62 -6.87
N LEU A 69 -17.32 -8.25 -5.71
CA LEU A 69 -17.09 -7.57 -4.44
C LEU A 69 -15.75 -6.83 -4.42
N LEU A 70 -14.67 -7.45 -4.89
CA LEU A 70 -13.34 -6.84 -4.90
C LEU A 70 -13.29 -5.61 -5.82
N ARG A 71 -13.96 -5.68 -6.98
CA ARG A 71 -14.05 -4.55 -7.89
C ARG A 71 -14.85 -3.40 -7.29
N ALA A 72 -16.02 -3.71 -6.73
CA ALA A 72 -16.85 -2.70 -6.07
C ALA A 72 -16.13 -2.04 -4.88
N LEU A 73 -15.34 -2.81 -4.11
CA LEU A 73 -14.50 -2.24 -3.05
C LEU A 73 -13.45 -1.27 -3.61
N GLY A 74 -12.75 -1.64 -4.69
CA GLY A 74 -11.78 -0.75 -5.34
C GLY A 74 -12.42 0.58 -5.76
N GLU A 75 -13.61 0.51 -6.36
CA GLU A 75 -14.37 1.70 -6.76
C GLU A 75 -14.86 2.54 -5.57
N VAL A 76 -15.23 1.93 -4.43
CA VAL A 76 -15.62 2.65 -3.20
C VAL A 76 -14.43 3.41 -2.61
N PHE A 77 -13.24 2.82 -2.69
CA PHE A 77 -11.99 3.47 -2.28
C PHE A 77 -11.46 4.48 -3.33
N GLY A 78 -12.08 4.55 -4.52
CA GLY A 78 -11.60 5.42 -5.60
C GLY A 78 -10.25 4.96 -6.20
N VAL A 79 -9.92 3.67 -6.09
CA VAL A 79 -8.68 3.09 -6.64
C VAL A 79 -8.97 2.16 -7.81
N ASP A 80 -7.95 1.84 -8.61
CA ASP A 80 -8.09 0.85 -9.68
C ASP A 80 -8.53 -0.51 -9.08
N PRO A 81 -9.67 -1.08 -9.51
CA PRO A 81 -10.16 -2.38 -9.04
C PRO A 81 -9.14 -3.52 -9.10
N ARG A 82 -8.21 -3.47 -10.07
CA ARG A 82 -7.15 -4.48 -10.22
C ARG A 82 -6.27 -4.58 -8.98
N TYR A 83 -6.13 -3.50 -8.21
CA TYR A 83 -5.36 -3.52 -6.97
C TYR A 83 -5.87 -4.60 -5.99
N LEU A 84 -7.18 -4.76 -5.83
CA LEU A 84 -7.77 -5.75 -4.93
C LEU A 84 -8.05 -7.09 -5.62
N VAL A 85 -8.28 -7.11 -6.93
CA VAL A 85 -8.56 -8.34 -7.70
C VAL A 85 -7.30 -9.17 -7.95
N GLN A 86 -6.15 -8.53 -8.16
CA GLN A 86 -4.89 -9.20 -8.49
C GLN A 86 -3.90 -9.05 -7.33
N GLU A 87 -3.13 -10.10 -7.01
CA GLU A 87 -2.11 -10.02 -5.96
C GLU A 87 -1.04 -8.97 -6.28
N ASP A 88 -0.68 -8.84 -7.56
CA ASP A 88 0.31 -7.91 -8.12
C ASP A 88 -0.33 -6.68 -8.82
N GLY A 89 -1.61 -6.40 -8.52
CA GLY A 89 -2.33 -5.26 -9.08
C GLY A 89 -1.64 -3.91 -8.77
N PRO A 90 -1.90 -2.88 -9.61
CA PRO A 90 -1.22 -1.59 -9.53
C PRO A 90 -1.45 -0.90 -8.19
N LEU A 91 -0.41 -0.27 -7.63
CA LEU A 91 -0.52 0.47 -6.39
C LEU A 91 -1.39 1.73 -6.58
N PRO A 92 -2.22 2.10 -5.60
CA PRO A 92 -2.95 3.36 -5.65
C PRO A 92 -1.99 4.56 -5.67
N GLN A 93 -2.26 5.55 -6.52
CA GLN A 93 -1.39 6.72 -6.71
C GLN A 93 -1.10 7.47 -5.39
N GLN A 94 -2.09 7.61 -4.50
CA GLN A 94 -1.90 8.27 -3.20
C GLN A 94 -0.95 7.49 -2.29
N VAL A 95 -1.03 6.16 -2.30
CA VAL A 95 -0.11 5.28 -1.58
C VAL A 95 1.30 5.40 -2.17
N GLU A 96 1.43 5.44 -3.51
CA GLU A 96 2.73 5.66 -4.17
C GLU A 96 3.35 7.01 -3.79
N GLN A 97 2.57 8.08 -3.72
CA GLN A 97 3.01 9.42 -3.34
C GLN A 97 3.50 9.46 -1.88
N GLU A 98 2.78 8.83 -0.96
CA GLU A 98 3.17 8.72 0.44
C GLU A 98 4.48 7.93 0.58
N LEU A 99 4.59 6.79 -0.10
CA LEU A 99 5.81 5.99 -0.14
C LEU A 99 7.00 6.76 -0.73
N HIS A 100 6.78 7.54 -1.79
CA HIS A 100 7.81 8.40 -2.38
C HIS A 100 8.33 9.42 -1.37
N THR A 101 7.42 10.04 -0.61
CA THR A 101 7.75 11.02 0.43
C THR A 101 8.58 10.39 1.55
N VAL A 102 8.17 9.23 2.07
CA VAL A 102 8.93 8.47 3.08
C VAL A 102 10.33 8.12 2.58
N ARG A 103 10.45 7.67 1.31
CA ARG A 103 11.76 7.37 0.71
C ARG A 103 12.63 8.63 0.57
N ALA A 104 12.06 9.77 0.20
CA ALA A 104 12.79 11.04 0.11
C ALA A 104 13.32 11.49 1.48
N LEU A 105 12.51 11.36 2.55
CA LEU A 105 12.93 11.67 3.92
C LEU A 105 14.09 10.77 4.37
N ARG A 106 13.99 9.45 4.18
CA ARG A 106 15.09 8.53 4.50
C ARG A 106 16.38 8.87 3.76
N ARG A 107 16.29 9.25 2.48
CA ARG A 107 17.47 9.69 1.70
C ARG A 107 18.08 10.97 2.27
N ALA A 108 17.25 11.93 2.69
CA ALA A 108 17.72 13.17 3.32
C ALA A 108 18.41 12.89 4.66
N GLU A 109 17.87 11.97 5.48
CA GLU A 109 18.49 11.53 6.73
C GLU A 109 19.86 10.88 6.51
N VAL A 110 19.95 9.94 5.55
CA VAL A 110 21.22 9.31 5.17
C VAL A 110 22.21 10.34 4.65
N ARG A 111 21.79 11.29 3.81
CA ARG A 111 22.66 12.36 3.31
C ARG A 111 23.14 13.29 4.43
N ASN A 112 22.28 13.66 5.36
CA ASN A 112 22.64 14.48 6.53
C ASN A 112 23.56 13.74 7.50
N PHE A 113 23.37 12.43 7.66
CA PHE A 113 24.30 11.60 8.41
C PHE A 113 25.66 11.52 7.72
N ALA A 114 25.69 11.27 6.42
CA ALA A 114 26.91 11.25 5.61
C ALA A 114 27.62 12.61 5.65
N ALA A 115 26.92 13.74 5.48
CA ALA A 115 27.53 15.07 5.57
C ALA A 115 28.11 15.37 6.96
N ARG A 116 27.49 14.88 8.05
CA ARG A 116 28.04 15.00 9.41
C ARG A 116 29.23 14.07 9.66
N ALA A 117 29.21 12.87 9.10
CA ALA A 117 30.35 11.94 9.13
C ALA A 117 31.52 12.45 8.26
N LEU A 118 31.22 13.08 7.12
CA LEU A 118 32.17 13.66 6.18
C LEU A 118 32.64 15.05 6.60
N GLY A 119 31.97 15.73 7.55
CA GLY A 119 32.55 16.88 8.25
C GLY A 119 33.82 16.54 9.05
N GLN A 120 34.17 15.26 9.16
CA GLN A 120 35.42 14.73 9.72
C GLN A 120 36.34 14.10 8.66
N ILE A 121 35.99 14.14 7.37
CA ILE A 121 36.73 13.50 6.26
C ILE A 121 37.04 14.55 5.18
N ASP A 122 38.29 14.60 4.74
CA ASP A 122 38.82 15.58 3.77
C ASP A 122 38.13 15.49 2.38
N PRO A 123 38.04 16.59 1.58
CA PRO A 123 37.21 16.68 0.37
C PRO A 123 37.42 15.59 -0.68
N GLU A 124 38.62 15.04 -0.79
CA GLU A 124 38.93 13.94 -1.72
C GLU A 124 38.12 12.67 -1.44
N GLY A 125 37.84 12.37 -0.15
CA GLY A 125 37.05 11.20 0.24
C GLY A 125 35.56 11.36 -0.08
N LEU A 126 35.06 12.59 -0.08
CA LEU A 126 33.68 12.90 -0.45
C LEU A 126 33.41 12.66 -1.95
N GLN A 127 34.36 13.04 -2.81
CA GLN A 127 34.25 12.84 -4.26
C GLN A 127 34.16 11.34 -4.62
N ALA A 128 35.02 10.52 -4.02
CA ALA A 128 35.05 9.08 -4.26
C ALA A 128 33.76 8.35 -3.83
N ILE A 129 33.14 8.79 -2.73
CA ILE A 129 31.88 8.18 -2.25
C ILE A 129 30.70 8.58 -3.14
N LEU A 130 30.66 9.83 -3.61
CA LEU A 130 29.61 10.29 -4.52
C LEU A 130 29.65 9.53 -5.85
N GLU A 131 30.84 9.29 -6.41
CA GLU A 131 31.01 8.49 -7.64
C GLU A 131 30.52 7.04 -7.49
N VAL A 132 30.77 6.41 -6.33
CA VAL A 132 30.29 5.05 -6.06
C VAL A 132 28.77 4.99 -5.95
N ILE A 133 28.15 5.99 -5.32
CA ILE A 133 26.70 6.05 -5.18
C ILE A 133 26.02 6.31 -6.53
N GLU A 134 26.58 7.18 -7.38
CA GLU A 134 26.02 7.47 -8.71
C GLU A 134 26.11 6.28 -9.67
N LYS A 135 27.16 5.45 -9.54
CA LYS A 135 27.37 4.27 -10.36
C LYS A 135 26.38 3.13 -10.04
N ASP A 136 26.02 2.95 -8.76
CA ASP A 136 25.04 1.94 -8.33
C ASP A 136 23.59 2.29 -8.74
N GLN A 137 23.31 3.56 -9.06
CA GLN A 137 21.98 4.01 -9.53
C GLN A 137 21.76 3.82 -11.04
N HIS A 138 22.79 3.52 -11.84
CA HIS A 138 22.68 3.36 -13.29
C HIS A 138 22.59 1.90 -13.78
N GLU A 139 22.69 0.91 -12.88
CA GLU A 139 22.65 -0.52 -13.22
C GLU A 139 21.32 -1.22 -12.86
N ARG A 140 20.22 -0.48 -12.66
CA ARG A 140 18.90 -1.08 -12.39
C ARG A 140 17.76 -0.41 -13.16
#